data_AF-A0A938MBS1-F1
#
_entry.id   AF-A0A938MBS1-F1
#
_cell.length_a   1.000
_cell.length_b   1.000
_cell.length_c   1.000
_cell.angle_alpha   90.00
_cell.angle_beta   90.00
_cell.angle_gamma   90.00
#
_symmetry.space_group_name_H-M   'P 1'
#
loop_
_entity.id
_entity.type
_entity.pdbx_description
1 polymer ?
#
loop_
_entity_poly.entity_id
_entity_poly.type
_entity_poly.pdbx_seq_one_letter_code
_entity_poly.pdbx_strand_id
1 'polypeptide(L)'
;YPNGDGFLAYPGSGAGQQEPLPSIRLVAAREGVDDYETFLALRRHAEQGNAQAREALDRVRSLVQMPNRGGRYSTAIMPDPDAVQAARIAVGDALTQLNRK
;
A
#
# COMPACT_ATOMS: atom_id res chain seq x y z
N TYR A 1 9.26 -15.24 -17.13
CA TYR A 1 8.63 -14.16 -16.33
C TYR A 1 7.11 -14.25 -16.45
N PRO A 2 6.35 -13.89 -15.39
CA PRO A 2 4.89 -13.89 -15.43
C PRO A 2 4.31 -12.88 -16.44
N ASN A 3 3.06 -13.09 -16.85
CA ASN A 3 2.36 -12.16 -17.74
C ASN A 3 2.26 -10.76 -17.10
N GLY A 4 2.61 -9.73 -17.88
CA GLY A 4 2.57 -8.34 -17.41
C GLY A 4 3.80 -7.88 -16.62
N ASP A 5 4.80 -8.73 -16.42
CA ASP A 5 6.02 -8.36 -15.67
C ASP A 5 6.84 -7.25 -16.35
N GLY A 6 6.92 -7.26 -17.68
CA GLY A 6 7.72 -6.28 -18.44
C GLY A 6 7.11 -4.88 -18.56
N PHE A 7 5.86 -4.65 -18.14
CA PHE A 7 5.16 -3.38 -18.37
C PHE A 7 4.22 -3.02 -17.21
N LEU A 8 4.20 -1.75 -16.82
CA LEU A 8 3.26 -1.18 -15.84
C LEU A 8 2.28 -0.18 -16.47
N ALA A 9 2.53 0.25 -17.70
CA ALA A 9 1.63 1.07 -18.51
C ALA A 9 1.47 0.42 -19.89
N TYR A 10 0.36 0.70 -20.56
CA TYR A 10 0.00 0.12 -21.85
C TYR A 10 -0.29 1.22 -22.88
N PRO A 11 -0.15 0.96 -24.19
CA PRO A 11 -0.50 1.93 -25.22
C PRO A 11 -1.98 2.36 -25.13
N GLY A 12 -2.24 3.66 -25.20
CA GLY A 12 -3.61 4.20 -25.13
C GLY A 12 -4.42 4.10 -26.41
N SER A 13 -3.77 3.85 -27.56
CA SER A 13 -4.41 3.90 -28.88
C SER A 13 -5.59 2.94 -29.02
N GLY A 14 -5.52 1.76 -28.39
CA GLY A 14 -6.61 0.78 -28.35
C GLY A 14 -7.84 1.21 -27.55
N ALA A 15 -7.72 2.28 -26.76
CA ALA A 15 -8.77 2.87 -25.95
C ALA A 15 -9.07 4.33 -26.33
N GLY A 16 -8.63 4.78 -27.51
CA GLY A 16 -8.85 6.14 -28.01
C GLY A 16 -8.03 7.22 -27.29
N GLN A 17 -6.97 6.85 -26.58
CA GLN A 17 -6.08 7.77 -25.87
C GLN A 17 -4.75 7.92 -26.62
N GLN A 18 -4.21 9.15 -26.66
CA GLN A 18 -2.90 9.42 -27.28
C GLN A 18 -1.73 9.09 -26.34
N GLU A 19 -2.00 9.06 -25.02
CA GLU A 19 -1.00 8.82 -23.98
C GLU A 19 -1.03 7.36 -23.49
N PRO A 20 0.05 6.88 -22.84
CA PRO A 20 0.04 5.59 -22.17
C PRO A 20 -1.01 5.53 -21.05
N LEU A 21 -1.73 4.42 -20.97
CA LEU A 21 -2.70 4.16 -19.90
C LEU A 21 -2.02 3.44 -18.72
N PRO A 22 -2.27 3.86 -17.47
CA PRO A 22 -1.73 3.18 -16.31
C PRO A 22 -2.42 1.83 -16.12
N SER A 23 -1.67 0.82 -15.69
CA SER A 23 -2.27 -0.41 -15.17
C SER A 23 -2.75 -0.23 -13.73
N ILE A 24 -3.67 -1.10 -13.29
CA ILE A 24 -4.08 -1.17 -11.88
C ILE A 24 -2.88 -1.36 -10.95
N ARG A 25 -1.87 -2.13 -11.37
CA ARG A 25 -0.62 -2.32 -10.60
C ARG A 25 0.17 -1.04 -10.43
N LEU A 26 0.24 -0.20 -11.47
CA LEU A 26 0.93 1.10 -11.39
C LEU A 26 0.20 2.06 -10.46
N VAL A 27 -1.14 2.10 -10.55
CA VAL A 27 -1.95 2.94 -9.64
C VAL A 27 -1.78 2.48 -8.19
N ALA A 28 -1.87 1.17 -7.92
CA ALA A 28 -1.64 0.63 -6.57
C ALA A 28 -0.22 0.89 -6.05
N ALA A 29 0.80 0.78 -6.91
CA ALA A 29 2.18 1.11 -6.53
C ALA A 29 2.34 2.60 -6.18
N ARG A 30 1.71 3.49 -6.95
CA ARG A 30 1.67 4.92 -6.62
C ARG A 30 0.98 5.18 -5.28
N GLU A 31 -0.19 4.57 -5.04
CA GLU A 31 -0.88 4.69 -3.76
C GLU A 31 0.01 4.24 -2.59
N GLY A 32 0.76 3.14 -2.74
CA GLY A 32 1.71 2.69 -1.72
C GLY A 32 2.86 3.66 -1.46
N VAL A 33 3.31 4.41 -2.48
CA VAL A 33 4.29 5.50 -2.31
C VAL A 33 3.67 6.66 -1.53
N ASP A 34 2.45 7.06 -1.87
CA ASP A 34 1.73 8.13 -1.17
C ASP A 34 1.46 7.75 0.31
N ASP A 35 1.08 6.49 0.58
CA ASP A 35 0.88 5.98 1.94
C ASP A 35 2.17 6.01 2.77
N TYR A 36 3.33 5.77 2.15
CA TYR A 36 4.62 5.75 2.85
C TYR A 36 4.96 7.10 3.50
N GLU A 37 4.59 8.22 2.87
CA GLU A 37 4.75 9.55 3.47
C GLU A 37 3.95 9.70 4.76
N THR A 38 2.75 9.12 4.80
CA THR A 38 1.91 9.09 6.00
C THR A 38 2.54 8.21 7.09
N PHE A 39 3.13 7.07 6.71
CA PHE A 39 3.87 6.21 7.65
C PHE A 39 5.10 6.92 8.22
N LEU A 40 5.84 7.67 7.40
CA LEU A 40 6.98 8.47 7.85
C LEU A 40 6.58 9.56 8.84
N ALA A 41 5.47 10.26 8.59
CA ALA A 41 4.95 11.25 9.51
C ALA A 41 4.55 10.62 10.85
N LEU A 42 3.82 9.50 10.82
CA LEU A 42 3.39 8.78 12.03
C LEU A 42 4.57 8.17 12.80
N ARG A 43 5.64 7.75 12.11
CA ARG A 43 6.86 7.20 12.72
C ARG A 43 7.50 8.16 13.71
N ARG A 44 7.48 9.47 13.43
CA ARG A 44 8.03 10.49 14.34
C ARG A 44 7.34 10.47 15.71
N HIS A 45 6.02 10.29 15.73
CA HIS A 45 5.27 10.18 16.98
C HIS A 45 5.57 8.86 17.71
N ALA A 46 5.71 7.76 16.96
CA ALA A 46 6.07 6.46 17.54
C ALA A 46 7.47 6.50 18.18
N GLU A 47 8.44 7.15 17.55
CA GLU A 47 9.80 7.36 18.06
C GLU A 47 9.82 8.22 19.33
N GLN A 48 8.84 9.11 19.50
CA GLN A 48 8.61 9.90 20.73
C GLN A 48 7.86 9.12 21.82
N GLY A 49 7.60 7.82 21.61
CA GLY A 49 6.97 6.94 22.60
C GLY A 49 5.45 6.87 22.52
N ASN A 50 4.81 7.42 21.47
CA ASN A 50 3.36 7.31 21.31
C ASN A 50 2.93 5.87 20.98
N ALA A 51 2.20 5.24 21.90
CA ALA A 51 1.75 3.86 21.76
C ALA A 51 0.78 3.64 20.58
N GLN A 52 -0.14 4.58 20.34
CA GLN A 52 -1.11 4.49 19.25
C GLN A 52 -0.43 4.57 17.87
N ALA A 53 0.53 5.47 17.71
CA ALA A 53 1.33 5.57 16.50
C ALA A 53 2.12 4.27 16.24
N ARG A 54 2.70 3.68 17.31
CA ARG A 54 3.42 2.41 17.21
C ARG A 54 2.50 1.26 16.80
N GLU A 55 1.34 1.13 17.43
CA GLU A 55 0.37 0.07 17.10
C GLU A 55 -0.09 0.14 15.65
N ALA A 56 -0.43 1.35 15.16
CA ALA A 56 -0.86 1.53 13.77
C ALA A 56 0.25 1.17 12.76
N LEU A 57 1.50 1.54 13.03
CA LEU A 57 2.64 1.15 12.18
C LEU A 57 2.93 -0.34 12.21
N ASP A 58 2.79 -0.99 13.37
CA ASP A 58 3.00 -2.43 13.49
C ASP A 58 1.92 -3.22 12.71
N ARG A 59 0.69 -2.72 12.63
CA ARG A 59 -0.36 -3.28 11.74
C ARG A 59 0.01 -3.19 10.26
N VAL A 60 0.60 -2.09 9.79
CA VAL A 60 1.05 -1.99 8.40
C VAL A 60 2.19 -2.97 8.12
N ARG A 61 3.18 -3.03 9.03
CA ARG A 61 4.36 -3.90 8.88
C ARG A 61 3.99 -5.39 8.83
N SER A 62 2.97 -5.80 9.57
CA SER A 62 2.54 -7.20 9.60
C SER A 62 1.96 -7.69 8.26
N LEU A 63 1.56 -6.78 7.39
CA LEU A 63 1.01 -7.07 6.05
C LEU A 63 2.08 -7.24 4.97
N VAL A 64 3.33 -6.88 5.24
CA VAL A 64 4.45 -7.07 4.30
C VAL A 64 4.97 -8.50 4.44
N GLN A 65 4.13 -9.46 4.07
CA GLN A 65 4.51 -10.88 4.03
C GLN A 65 4.71 -11.31 2.58
N MET A 66 5.80 -12.05 2.32
CA MET A 66 6.02 -12.70 1.03
C MET A 66 5.91 -14.21 1.21
N PRO A 67 4.69 -14.77 1.25
CA PRO A 67 4.50 -16.22 1.34
C PRO A 67 4.98 -16.86 0.03
N ASN A 68 6.12 -17.55 0.08
CA ASN A 68 6.70 -18.22 -1.08
C ASN A 68 5.97 -19.55 -1.37
N ARG A 69 4.85 -19.48 -2.11
CA ARG A 69 4.13 -20.64 -2.69
C ARG A 69 4.26 -20.69 -4.22
N GLY A 70 5.42 -20.32 -4.76
CA GLY A 70 5.70 -20.40 -6.20
C GLY A 70 4.77 -19.54 -7.08
N GLY A 71 4.16 -18.49 -6.52
CA GLY A 71 3.28 -17.56 -7.24
C GLY A 71 1.93 -18.13 -7.70
N ARG A 72 1.58 -19.35 -7.26
CA ARG A 72 0.30 -19.98 -7.58
C ARG A 72 -0.70 -19.64 -6.47
N TYR A 73 -1.86 -19.09 -6.85
CA TYR A 73 -2.96 -18.64 -5.98
C TYR A 73 -2.73 -17.28 -5.29
N SER A 74 -3.38 -16.23 -5.82
CA SER A 74 -3.38 -14.88 -5.24
C SER A 74 -3.95 -14.82 -3.82
N THR A 75 -4.90 -15.71 -3.49
CA THR A 75 -5.47 -15.84 -2.14
C THR A 75 -4.47 -16.31 -1.09
N ALA A 76 -3.36 -16.92 -1.49
CA ALA A 76 -2.28 -17.25 -0.56
C ALA A 76 -1.35 -16.05 -0.31
N ILE A 77 -1.31 -15.08 -1.22
CA ILE A 77 -0.47 -13.87 -1.13
C ILE A 77 -1.21 -12.79 -0.31
N MET A 78 -2.51 -12.64 -0.55
CA MET A 78 -3.37 -11.69 0.13
C MET A 78 -4.68 -12.40 0.52
N PRO A 79 -4.69 -13.11 1.66
CA PRO A 79 -5.87 -13.87 2.09
C PRO A 79 -7.01 -12.96 2.53
N ASP A 80 -6.69 -11.76 3.04
CA ASP A 80 -7.64 -10.74 3.45
C ASP A 80 -7.23 -9.40 2.79
N PRO A 81 -7.90 -8.98 1.70
CA PRO A 81 -7.62 -7.70 1.05
C PRO A 81 -8.09 -6.50 1.89
N ASP A 82 -9.10 -6.68 2.75
CA ASP A 82 -9.65 -5.59 3.57
C ASP A 82 -8.68 -5.19 4.68
N ALA A 83 -7.83 -6.13 5.13
CA ALA A 83 -6.77 -5.85 6.10
C ALA A 83 -5.82 -4.72 5.65
N VAL A 84 -5.52 -4.61 4.35
CA VAL A 84 -4.68 -3.53 3.80
C VAL A 84 -5.36 -2.18 3.97
N GLN A 85 -6.64 -2.09 3.59
CA GLN A 85 -7.39 -0.84 3.69
C GLN A 85 -7.63 -0.45 5.15
N ALA A 86 -7.92 -1.42 6.02
CA ALA A 86 -8.08 -1.19 7.45
C ALA A 86 -6.80 -0.65 8.09
N ALA A 87 -5.62 -1.16 7.70
CA ALA A 87 -4.34 -0.65 8.20
C ALA A 87 -4.06 0.79 7.73
N ARG A 88 -4.36 1.11 6.45
CA ARG A 88 -4.23 2.48 5.92
C ARG A 88 -5.12 3.47 6.67
N ILE A 89 -6.39 3.11 6.89
CA ILE A 89 -7.34 3.94 7.65
C ILE A 89 -6.84 4.15 9.08
N ALA A 90 -6.38 3.09 9.76
CA ALA A 90 -5.88 3.19 11.12
C ALA A 90 -4.67 4.14 11.25
N VAL A 91 -3.76 4.15 10.27
CA VAL A 91 -2.66 5.13 10.22
C VAL A 91 -3.19 6.55 10.04
N GLY A 92 -4.08 6.77 9.07
CA GLY A 92 -4.65 8.09 8.79
C GLY A 92 -5.40 8.69 9.99
N ASP A 93 -6.21 7.87 10.66
CA ASP A 93 -6.93 8.24 11.87
C ASP A 93 -5.98 8.56 13.01
N ALA A 94 -4.95 7.73 13.25
CA ALA A 94 -3.95 7.98 14.27
C ALA A 94 -3.20 9.29 14.03
N LEU A 95 -2.75 9.54 12.80
CA LEU A 95 -2.04 10.77 12.46
C LEU A 95 -2.95 12.01 12.59
N THR A 96 -4.22 11.91 12.18
CA THR A 96 -5.19 13.00 12.32
C THR A 96 -5.44 13.35 13.79
N GLN A 97 -5.57 12.35 14.67
CA GLN A 97 -5.76 12.58 16.10
C GLN A 97 -4.54 13.22 16.75
N LEU A 98 -3.33 12.84 16.33
CA LEU A 98 -2.08 13.37 16.88
C LEU A 98 -1.79 14.80 16.42
N ASN A 99 -2.18 15.16 15.19
CA ASN A 99 -1.99 16.52 14.64
C ASN A 99 -3.06 17.53 15.10
N ARG A 100 -4.14 17.08 15.73
CA ARG A 100 -5.19 17.96 16.29
C ARG A 100 -4.88 18.48 17.70
N LYS A 101 -3.83 17.97 18.33
CA LYS A 101 -3.33 18.42 19.64
C LYS A 101 -2.21 19.45 19.47
#